data_AF-A0A3N5H4Y3-F1
#
_entry.id   AF-A0A3N5H4Y3-F1
#
_cell.length_a   1.000
_cell.length_b   1.000
_cell.length_c   1.000
_cell.angle_alpha   90.00
_cell.angle_beta   90.00
_cell.angle_gamma   90.00
#
_symmetry.space_group_name_H-M   'P 1'
#
loop_
_entity.id
_entity.type
_entity.pdbx_description
1 polymer ?
#
loop_
_entity_poly.entity_id
_entity_poly.type
_entity_poly.pdbx_seq_one_letter_code
_entity_poly.pdbx_strand_id
1 'polypeptide(L)'
;MLKSCHSFFNLSLFSPMTTHIFLSQPVLTRLQTIYEHFQGRSIVTGSLSPYASSIKDFLETSDDELELAPGEILFKQDDPGDSMYWIESGSLAILQGDLKNPHLLTFRHPGQVVGEIALIEDIPRSATALAVIPTKVKFLDKQKFQGLLAQVPAIGLEIMRLLSSRLREVKPAEFSSGYYDHLTGALSRQALDGRLQEEILRAQRYNFGFSLIFIDLDRFKEINDTYGHARGDEVLIEFVQRIMADLRATDLFFRYGGDEFVLLLQGVDQARGHTLVLRLLDDLSRKPVPGDPPLEISFSAGFSTFPADGDTPELLLKAADRHLYQVKNSGRGLANGKMGV
;
A
#
# COMPACT_ATOMS: atom_id res chain seq x y z
N MET A 1 -20.77 -2.32 38.65
CA MET A 1 -21.29 -1.18 39.43
C MET A 1 -21.28 0.08 38.54
N LEU A 2 -21.88 -0.01 37.35
CA LEU A 2 -21.89 1.03 36.30
C LEU A 2 -23.27 1.00 35.62
N LYS A 3 -24.31 1.36 36.38
CA LYS A 3 -25.67 1.64 35.89
C LYS A 3 -26.20 2.79 36.73
N SER A 4 -25.72 4.01 36.46
CA SER A 4 -26.26 5.25 37.02
C SER A 4 -25.38 6.43 36.58
N CYS A 5 -25.48 6.83 35.31
CA CYS A 5 -25.12 8.19 34.86
C CYS A 5 -25.82 8.42 33.51
N HIS A 6 -27.14 8.52 33.56
CA HIS A 6 -27.97 8.98 32.46
C HIS A 6 -28.74 10.19 32.95
N SER A 7 -28.09 11.35 32.89
CA SER A 7 -28.69 12.68 32.93
C SER A 7 -27.56 13.69 32.89
N PHE A 8 -27.73 14.76 32.12
CA PHE A 8 -26.82 15.90 31.93
C PHE A 8 -25.79 15.77 30.81
N PHE A 9 -26.25 15.76 29.56
CA PHE A 9 -25.66 16.58 28.49
C PHE A 9 -26.74 16.78 27.42
N ASN A 10 -27.59 17.79 27.60
CA ASN A 10 -28.49 18.25 26.55
C ASN A 10 -28.17 19.73 26.30
N LEU A 11 -27.22 19.95 25.41
CA LEU A 11 -26.86 21.24 24.85
C LEU A 11 -26.49 20.97 23.39
N SER A 12 -27.52 20.90 22.55
CA SER A 12 -27.39 21.14 21.12
C SER A 12 -26.78 22.53 20.94
N LEU A 13 -25.62 22.63 20.31
CA LEU A 13 -25.18 23.78 19.50
C LEU A 13 -23.78 23.46 18.93
N PHE A 14 -23.67 23.61 17.61
CA PHE A 14 -22.53 23.32 16.72
C PHE A 14 -22.38 21.86 16.25
N SER A 15 -23.20 21.47 15.26
CA SER A 15 -22.72 20.53 14.24
C SER A 15 -21.54 21.17 13.50
N PRO A 16 -20.42 20.47 13.28
CA PRO A 16 -19.41 20.93 12.33
C PRO A 16 -20.11 21.14 10.99
N MET A 17 -19.92 22.31 10.36
CA MET A 17 -20.47 22.59 9.03
C MET A 17 -19.89 21.57 8.03
N THR A 18 -20.57 20.46 7.82
CA THR A 18 -20.29 19.52 6.72
C THR A 18 -20.72 20.20 5.43
N THR A 19 -19.80 20.95 4.83
CA THR A 19 -19.89 21.20 3.40
C THR A 19 -19.56 19.87 2.73
N HIS A 20 -20.55 19.25 2.10
CA HIS A 20 -20.39 18.02 1.35
C HIS A 20 -19.52 18.31 0.11
N ILE A 21 -18.20 18.25 0.29
CA ILE A 21 -17.20 18.48 -0.76
C ILE A 21 -16.75 17.11 -1.25
N PHE A 22 -16.82 16.91 -2.56
CA PHE A 22 -16.46 15.64 -3.19
C PHE A 22 -15.14 15.74 -3.94
N LEU A 23 -14.39 14.65 -3.93
CA LEU A 23 -13.22 14.43 -4.78
C LEU A 23 -13.66 14.26 -6.25
N SER A 24 -12.78 14.60 -7.19
CA SER A 24 -13.05 14.36 -8.60
C SER A 24 -13.18 12.85 -8.90
N GLN A 25 -14.10 12.50 -9.81
CA GLN A 25 -14.38 11.10 -10.15
C GLN A 25 -13.15 10.31 -10.64
N PRO A 26 -12.26 10.85 -11.51
CA PRO A 26 -11.08 10.10 -11.95
C PRO A 26 -10.13 9.72 -10.81
N VAL A 27 -9.92 10.64 -9.87
CA VAL A 27 -9.07 10.40 -8.70
C VAL A 27 -9.74 9.41 -7.76
N LEU A 28 -11.05 9.52 -7.55
CA LEU A 28 -11.80 8.56 -6.74
C LEU A 28 -11.74 7.15 -7.33
N THR A 29 -11.97 6.97 -8.63
CA THR A 29 -11.87 5.67 -9.30
C THR A 29 -10.48 5.07 -9.11
N ARG A 30 -9.41 5.87 -9.28
CA ARG A 30 -8.03 5.41 -9.02
C ARG A 30 -7.85 4.93 -7.58
N LEU A 31 -8.32 5.70 -6.59
CA LEU A 31 -8.23 5.32 -5.18
C LEU A 31 -9.04 4.06 -4.86
N GLN A 32 -10.19 3.88 -5.49
CA GLN A 32 -11.03 2.68 -5.33
C GLN A 32 -10.35 1.44 -5.94
N THR A 33 -9.75 1.54 -7.13
CA THR A 33 -8.96 0.45 -7.71
C THR A 33 -7.80 0.04 -6.80
N ILE A 34 -7.08 1.03 -6.25
CA ILE A 34 -6.01 0.76 -5.26
C ILE A 34 -6.64 0.06 -4.04
N TYR A 35 -7.70 0.62 -3.45
CA TYR A 35 -8.35 0.06 -2.27
C TYR A 35 -8.82 -1.40 -2.45
N GLU A 36 -9.48 -1.71 -3.57
CA GLU A 36 -9.95 -3.07 -3.91
C GLU A 36 -8.79 -4.06 -4.03
N HIS A 37 -7.68 -3.64 -4.64
CA HIS A 37 -6.48 -4.46 -4.77
C HIS A 37 -5.85 -4.84 -3.41
N PHE A 38 -5.95 -3.94 -2.42
CA PHE A 38 -5.33 -4.14 -1.10
C PHE A 38 -6.27 -4.69 -0.02
N GLN A 39 -7.60 -4.68 -0.22
CA GLN A 39 -8.55 -5.34 0.69
C GLN A 39 -8.22 -6.84 0.91
N GLY A 40 -7.68 -7.52 -0.10
CA GLY A 40 -7.31 -8.93 -0.02
C GLY A 40 -6.03 -9.24 0.79
N ARG A 41 -5.25 -8.22 1.18
CA ARG A 41 -3.95 -8.40 1.88
C ARG A 41 -3.92 -7.81 3.30
N SER A 42 -4.89 -6.96 3.65
CA SER A 42 -5.05 -6.38 5.00
C SER A 42 -6.20 -7.02 5.75
N ILE A 43 -6.05 -8.30 6.07
CA ILE A 43 -6.58 -8.85 7.33
C ILE A 43 -5.37 -9.39 8.10
N VAL A 44 -4.41 -8.53 8.39
CA VAL A 44 -3.78 -8.65 9.71
C VAL A 44 -4.83 -8.09 10.65
N THR A 45 -5.74 -8.96 11.09
CA THR A 45 -6.32 -8.87 12.43
C THR A 45 -5.14 -8.86 13.40
N GLY A 46 -4.46 -7.71 13.51
CA GLY A 46 -3.93 -7.30 14.79
C GLY A 46 -5.18 -7.30 15.64
N SER A 47 -5.35 -8.37 16.43
CA SER A 47 -6.46 -8.51 17.35
C SER A 47 -6.70 -7.13 17.91
N LEU A 48 -7.93 -6.60 17.74
CA LEU A 48 -8.33 -5.42 18.48
C LEU A 48 -7.82 -5.68 19.89
N SER A 49 -6.85 -4.87 20.29
CA SER A 49 -6.26 -4.96 21.61
C SER A 49 -7.44 -5.10 22.57
N PRO A 50 -7.45 -6.01 23.54
CA PRO A 50 -8.60 -6.22 24.44
C PRO A 50 -9.05 -4.95 25.20
N TYR A 51 -8.39 -3.81 24.97
CA TYR A 51 -8.65 -2.47 25.46
C TYR A 51 -9.42 -1.55 24.48
N ALA A 52 -9.60 -1.95 23.20
CA ALA A 52 -10.37 -1.20 22.20
C ALA A 52 -11.88 -1.16 22.49
N SER A 53 -12.36 -1.97 23.44
CA SER A 53 -13.75 -1.94 23.89
C SER A 53 -14.07 -0.64 24.63
N SER A 54 -13.18 -0.06 25.45
CA SER A 54 -13.59 1.07 26.32
C SER A 54 -13.67 2.43 25.61
N ILE A 55 -12.90 2.68 24.53
CA ILE A 55 -13.11 3.86 23.66
C ILE A 55 -14.35 3.66 22.79
N LYS A 56 -14.55 2.44 22.27
CA LYS A 56 -15.73 2.07 21.48
C LYS A 56 -17.00 2.22 22.31
N ASP A 57 -17.05 1.64 23.51
CA ASP A 57 -18.16 1.73 24.45
C ASP A 57 -18.47 3.19 24.84
N PHE A 58 -17.45 4.06 24.88
CA PHE A 58 -17.64 5.47 25.15
C PHE A 58 -18.14 6.24 23.92
N LEU A 59 -17.54 6.06 22.75
CA LEU A 59 -18.01 6.66 21.50
C LEU A 59 -19.39 6.14 21.10
N GLU A 60 -19.75 4.93 21.50
CA GLU A 60 -21.10 4.39 21.37
C GLU A 60 -22.14 5.22 22.14
N THR A 61 -21.75 5.95 23.19
CA THR A 61 -22.65 6.85 23.93
C THR A 61 -22.79 8.24 23.33
N SER A 62 -22.00 8.58 22.31
CA SER A 62 -22.20 9.80 21.53
C SER A 62 -23.19 9.50 20.40
N ASP A 63 -24.24 10.33 20.32
CA ASP A 63 -25.22 10.34 19.21
C ASP A 63 -24.68 11.08 17.97
N ASP A 64 -23.41 11.52 18.00
CA ASP A 64 -22.81 12.33 16.95
C ASP A 64 -22.18 11.43 15.88
N GLU A 65 -23.00 11.09 14.87
CA GLU A 65 -22.61 10.27 13.72
C GLU A 65 -22.64 11.05 12.39
N LEU A 66 -21.80 10.61 11.45
CA LEU A 66 -21.75 11.09 10.08
C LEU A 66 -21.71 9.90 9.12
N GLU A 67 -22.54 9.97 8.08
CA GLU A 67 -22.50 9.05 6.95
C GLU A 67 -21.92 9.77 5.74
N LEU A 68 -20.86 9.19 5.18
CA LEU A 68 -20.12 9.74 4.05
C LEU A 68 -20.36 8.89 2.81
N ALA A 69 -20.75 9.54 1.72
CA ALA A 69 -20.81 8.91 0.41
C ALA A 69 -19.40 8.72 -0.18
N PRO A 70 -19.18 7.76 -1.10
CA PRO A 70 -17.91 7.62 -1.80
C PRO A 70 -17.48 8.94 -2.46
N GLY A 71 -16.23 9.33 -2.24
CA GLY A 71 -15.65 10.60 -2.69
C GLY A 71 -15.86 11.77 -1.74
N GLU A 72 -16.73 11.65 -0.73
CA GLU A 72 -17.01 12.72 0.21
C GLU A 72 -15.85 12.94 1.19
N ILE A 73 -15.44 14.21 1.32
CA ILE A 73 -14.34 14.62 2.19
C ILE A 73 -14.87 14.86 3.60
N LEU A 74 -14.28 14.16 4.57
CA LEU A 74 -14.58 14.32 6.00
C LEU A 74 -13.94 15.58 6.57
N PHE A 75 -12.67 15.82 6.24
CA PHE A 75 -11.94 17.06 6.53
C PHE A 75 -10.77 17.20 5.54
N LYS A 76 -10.34 18.42 5.28
CA LYS A 76 -9.18 18.73 4.44
C LYS A 76 -7.92 18.94 5.27
N GLN A 77 -6.79 18.78 4.60
CA GLN A 77 -5.53 19.29 5.10
C GLN A 77 -5.66 20.80 5.38
N ASP A 78 -5.01 21.25 6.45
CA ASP A 78 -5.02 22.62 6.96
C ASP A 78 -6.35 23.10 7.58
N ASP A 79 -7.40 22.27 7.58
CA ASP A 79 -8.60 22.53 8.37
C ASP A 79 -8.28 22.55 9.89
N PRO A 80 -9.12 23.17 10.73
CA PRO A 80 -9.00 23.08 12.18
C PRO A 80 -9.05 21.63 12.70
N GLY A 81 -8.25 21.38 13.74
CA GLY A 81 -8.12 20.09 14.42
C GLY A 81 -9.23 19.74 15.41
N ASP A 82 -10.43 20.31 15.30
CA ASP A 82 -11.36 20.44 16.44
C ASP A 82 -12.17 19.17 16.79
N SER A 83 -11.97 18.07 16.05
CA SER A 83 -12.65 16.79 16.30
C SER A 83 -11.78 15.58 15.97
N MET A 84 -12.06 14.45 16.60
CA MET A 84 -11.56 13.13 16.20
C MET A 84 -12.72 12.24 15.76
N TYR A 85 -12.45 11.26 14.90
CA TYR A 85 -13.47 10.42 14.29
C TYR A 85 -13.11 8.95 14.43
N TRP A 86 -14.09 8.11 14.74
CA TRP A 86 -13.97 6.66 14.80
C TRP A 86 -14.75 6.04 13.66
N ILE A 87 -14.12 5.12 12.93
CA ILE A 87 -14.74 4.46 11.77
C ILE A 87 -15.55 3.26 12.26
N GLU A 88 -16.88 3.33 12.12
CA GLU A 88 -17.78 2.23 12.44
C GLU A 88 -17.88 1.22 11.30
N SER A 89 -17.98 1.72 10.07
CA SER A 89 -18.05 0.91 8.85
C SER A 89 -17.47 1.68 7.66
N GLY A 90 -17.14 0.97 6.58
CA GLY A 90 -16.54 1.58 5.40
C GLY A 90 -15.03 1.78 5.52
N SER A 91 -14.47 2.75 4.81
CA SER A 91 -13.05 3.09 4.86
C SER A 91 -12.77 4.50 4.35
N LEU A 92 -11.80 5.15 4.99
CA LEU A 92 -11.31 6.47 4.61
C LEU A 92 -9.94 6.37 3.94
N ALA A 93 -9.72 7.11 2.86
CA ALA A 93 -8.37 7.40 2.36
C ALA A 93 -7.81 8.65 3.05
N ILE A 94 -6.54 8.59 3.45
CA ILE A 94 -5.80 9.71 4.03
C ILE A 94 -4.83 10.23 2.97
N LEU A 95 -4.99 11.49 2.57
CA LEU A 95 -4.33 12.12 1.43
C LEU A 95 -3.55 13.36 1.84
N GLN A 96 -2.44 13.65 1.17
CA GLN A 96 -1.65 14.87 1.38
C GLN A 96 -1.39 15.61 0.07
N GLY A 97 -1.39 16.94 0.12
CA GLY A 97 -1.12 17.80 -1.04
C GLY A 97 -2.34 18.05 -1.94
N ASP A 98 -2.10 18.36 -3.22
CA ASP A 98 -3.14 18.75 -4.18
C ASP A 98 -4.10 17.59 -4.48
N LEU A 99 -5.40 17.80 -4.26
CA LEU A 99 -6.45 16.82 -4.50
C LEU A 99 -6.67 16.45 -5.98
N LYS A 100 -6.08 17.19 -6.93
CA LYS A 100 -6.04 16.78 -8.34
C LYS A 100 -5.08 15.62 -8.58
N ASN A 101 -3.99 15.55 -7.80
CA ASN A 101 -3.03 14.47 -7.84
C ASN A 101 -2.49 14.20 -6.41
N PRO A 102 -3.33 13.67 -5.52
CA PRO A 102 -3.02 13.61 -4.11
C PRO A 102 -2.02 12.49 -3.80
N HIS A 103 -1.21 12.70 -2.77
CA HIS A 103 -0.35 11.65 -2.22
C HIS A 103 -1.18 10.81 -1.24
N LEU A 104 -1.47 9.56 -1.58
CA LEU A 104 -2.16 8.63 -0.69
C LEU A 104 -1.22 8.16 0.43
N LEU A 105 -1.48 8.58 1.66
CA LEU A 105 -0.73 8.17 2.84
C LEU A 105 -1.11 6.75 3.30
N THR A 106 -2.41 6.48 3.43
CA THR A 106 -2.93 5.18 3.88
C THR A 106 -4.45 5.11 3.68
N PHE A 107 -5.00 3.90 3.78
CA PHE A 107 -6.42 3.71 4.11
C PHE A 107 -6.61 3.53 5.61
N ARG A 108 -7.80 3.85 6.08
CA ARG A 108 -8.27 3.66 7.46
C ARG A 108 -9.56 2.86 7.45
N HIS A 109 -9.63 1.87 8.32
CA HIS A 109 -10.63 0.82 8.32
C HIS A 109 -11.49 0.85 9.59
N PRO A 110 -12.59 0.07 9.63
CA PRO A 110 -13.45 0.00 10.81
C PRO A 110 -12.67 -0.38 12.07
N GLY A 111 -12.98 0.30 13.17
CA GLY A 111 -12.26 0.16 14.43
C GLY A 111 -11.02 1.04 14.59
N GLN A 112 -10.70 1.86 13.57
CA GLN A 112 -9.61 2.82 13.64
C GLN A 112 -10.14 4.25 13.84
N VAL A 113 -9.30 5.09 14.42
CA VAL A 113 -9.55 6.52 14.63
C VAL A 113 -8.88 7.34 13.52
N VAL A 114 -9.36 8.55 13.24
CA VAL A 114 -8.67 9.58 12.45
C VAL A 114 -8.83 10.96 13.09
N GLY A 115 -7.87 11.84 12.82
CA GLY A 115 -7.93 13.24 13.25
C GLY A 115 -7.52 13.49 14.70
N GLU A 116 -7.11 12.45 15.43
CA GLU A 116 -6.74 12.55 16.85
C GLU A 116 -5.52 13.42 17.11
N ILE A 117 -4.51 13.41 16.23
CA ILE A 117 -3.26 14.15 16.45
C ILE A 117 -3.55 15.65 16.43
N ALA A 118 -4.29 16.11 15.43
CA ALA A 118 -4.69 17.51 15.30
C ALA A 118 -5.50 17.98 16.52
N LEU A 119 -6.38 17.13 17.04
CA LEU A 119 -7.16 17.41 18.24
C LEU A 119 -6.32 17.50 19.51
N ILE A 120 -5.39 16.56 19.69
CA ILE A 120 -4.57 16.42 20.90
C ILE A 120 -3.48 17.50 20.96
N GLU A 121 -2.84 17.80 19.83
CA GLU A 121 -1.74 18.76 19.75
C GLU A 121 -2.21 20.19 19.49
N ASP A 122 -3.51 20.39 19.22
CA ASP A 122 -4.09 21.68 18.87
C ASP A 122 -3.44 22.32 17.63
N ILE A 123 -3.25 21.49 16.60
CA ILE A 123 -2.64 21.87 15.31
C ILE A 123 -3.64 21.69 14.15
N PRO A 124 -3.43 22.36 13.00
CA PRO A 124 -4.21 22.10 11.80
C PRO A 124 -4.09 20.64 11.32
N ARG A 125 -5.07 20.18 10.54
CA ARG A 125 -5.05 18.83 9.93
C ARG A 125 -3.81 18.67 9.04
N SER A 126 -3.02 17.63 9.29
CA SER A 126 -1.83 17.33 8.48
C SER A 126 -2.14 16.66 7.13
N ALA A 127 -3.37 16.19 6.95
CA ALA A 127 -3.84 15.46 5.77
C ALA A 127 -5.35 15.63 5.56
N THR A 128 -5.80 15.39 4.34
CA THR A 128 -7.22 15.28 3.97
C THR A 128 -7.70 13.85 4.22
N ALA A 129 -8.89 13.68 4.80
CA ALA A 129 -9.55 12.39 4.94
C ALA A 129 -10.84 12.36 4.11
N LEU A 130 -11.06 11.29 3.33
CA LEU A 130 -12.27 11.13 2.52
C LEU A 130 -12.72 9.69 2.43
N ALA A 131 -14.01 9.46 2.23
CA ALA A 131 -14.59 8.13 2.10
C ALA A 131 -14.32 7.53 0.71
N VAL A 132 -13.70 6.35 0.65
CA VAL A 132 -13.49 5.63 -0.63
C VAL A 132 -14.62 4.66 -0.98
N ILE A 133 -15.30 4.18 0.06
CA ILE A 133 -16.55 3.43 0.01
C ILE A 133 -17.54 4.07 0.99
N PRO A 134 -18.84 3.74 0.96
CA PRO A 134 -19.79 4.29 1.94
C PRO A 134 -19.27 4.06 3.35
N THR A 135 -19.13 5.14 4.12
CA THR A 135 -18.38 5.13 5.38
C THR A 135 -19.17 5.81 6.48
N LYS A 136 -19.35 5.11 7.59
CA LYS A 136 -19.99 5.65 8.79
C LYS A 136 -18.94 5.92 9.85
N VAL A 137 -18.96 7.13 10.39
CA VAL A 137 -18.05 7.56 11.46
C VAL A 137 -18.84 8.15 12.62
N LYS A 138 -18.35 7.92 13.84
CA LYS A 138 -18.72 8.70 15.02
C LYS A 138 -17.66 9.73 15.32
N PHE A 139 -18.03 10.86 15.90
CA PHE A 139 -17.06 11.91 16.19
C PHE A 139 -17.14 12.45 17.61
N LEU A 140 -16.01 12.98 18.07
CA LEU A 140 -15.86 13.64 19.35
C LEU A 140 -15.17 14.98 19.14
N ASP A 141 -15.86 16.06 19.47
CA ASP A 141 -15.30 17.41 19.42
C ASP A 141 -14.35 17.68 20.60
N LYS A 142 -13.57 18.76 20.49
CA LYS A 142 -12.57 19.19 21.47
C LYS A 142 -13.15 19.38 22.86
N GLN A 143 -14.36 19.92 22.99
CA GLN A 143 -14.97 20.18 24.28
C GLN A 143 -15.37 18.87 24.98
N LYS A 144 -16.01 17.96 24.26
CA LYS A 144 -16.37 16.62 24.76
C LYS A 144 -15.12 15.81 25.09
N PHE A 145 -14.08 15.88 24.26
CA PHE A 145 -12.80 15.22 24.50
C PHE A 145 -12.11 15.71 25.79
N GLN A 146 -12.05 17.03 26.00
CA GLN A 146 -11.49 17.60 27.23
C GLN A 146 -12.32 17.22 28.47
N GLY A 147 -13.65 17.27 28.38
CA GLY A 147 -14.54 16.85 29.46
C GLY A 147 -14.36 15.38 29.83
N LEU A 148 -14.13 14.53 28.82
CA LEU A 148 -13.88 13.11 28.99
C LEU A 148 -12.54 12.82 29.68
N LEU A 149 -11.46 13.49 29.27
CA LEU A 149 -10.15 13.38 29.91
C LEU A 149 -10.21 13.75 31.41
N ALA A 150 -11.02 14.76 31.76
CA ALA A 150 -11.18 15.20 33.14
C ALA A 150 -11.98 14.20 33.99
N GLN A 151 -12.98 13.54 33.42
CA GLN A 151 -13.89 12.65 34.15
C GLN A 151 -13.41 11.20 34.20
N VAL A 152 -12.68 10.75 33.18
CA VAL A 152 -12.23 9.35 33.03
C VAL A 152 -10.72 9.34 32.75
N PRO A 153 -9.86 9.51 33.78
CA PRO A 153 -8.40 9.58 33.59
C PRO A 153 -7.80 8.35 32.90
N ALA A 154 -8.44 7.18 33.01
CA ALA A 154 -8.03 5.95 32.34
C ALA A 154 -8.00 6.09 30.81
N ILE A 155 -8.77 7.02 30.22
CA ILE A 155 -8.76 7.23 28.78
C ILE A 155 -7.43 7.81 28.27
N GLY A 156 -6.70 8.54 29.12
CA GLY A 156 -5.37 9.05 28.80
C GLY A 156 -4.39 7.91 28.47
N LEU A 157 -4.49 6.77 29.17
CA LEU A 157 -3.68 5.59 28.89
C LEU A 157 -4.02 4.98 27.52
N GLU A 158 -5.29 4.99 27.14
CA GLU A 158 -5.73 4.49 25.83
C GLU A 158 -5.31 5.41 24.68
N ILE A 159 -5.37 6.72 24.87
CA ILE A 159 -4.82 7.69 23.92
C ILE A 159 -3.32 7.47 23.75
N MET A 160 -2.58 7.29 24.85
CA MET A 160 -1.15 6.98 24.78
C MET A 160 -0.89 5.66 24.04
N ARG A 161 -1.72 4.64 24.23
CA ARG A 161 -1.63 3.36 23.50
C ARG A 161 -1.94 3.52 22.02
N LEU A 162 -2.95 4.33 21.68
CA LEU A 162 -3.32 4.68 20.31
C LEU A 162 -2.21 5.46 19.63
N LEU A 163 -1.68 6.53 20.24
CA LEU A 163 -0.53 7.27 19.72
C LEU A 163 0.71 6.40 19.61
N SER A 164 0.94 5.51 20.58
CA SER A 164 2.00 4.51 20.51
C SER A 164 1.75 3.48 19.40
N SER A 165 0.49 3.12 19.13
CA SER A 165 0.15 2.31 17.96
C SER A 165 0.34 3.09 16.69
N ARG A 166 0.16 4.42 16.65
CA ARG A 166 0.56 5.26 15.52
C ARG A 166 2.06 5.20 15.27
N LEU A 167 2.86 5.29 16.32
CA LEU A 167 4.32 5.13 16.23
C LEU A 167 4.75 3.71 15.81
N ARG A 168 3.88 2.69 15.96
CA ARG A 168 4.10 1.33 15.43
C ARG A 168 3.48 1.12 14.04
N GLU A 169 2.40 1.83 13.75
CA GLU A 169 1.81 2.04 12.42
C GLU A 169 2.65 3.02 11.59
N VAL A 170 3.78 3.50 12.14
CA VAL A 170 4.98 3.82 11.37
C VAL A 170 5.45 2.51 10.70
N LYS A 171 4.63 2.06 9.77
CA LYS A 171 4.98 1.69 8.41
C LYS A 171 4.58 2.88 7.50
N PRO A 172 4.99 4.13 7.79
CA PRO A 172 4.39 5.33 7.20
C PRO A 172 5.05 5.64 5.86
N ALA A 173 5.18 4.61 5.02
CA ALA A 173 6.06 4.62 3.87
C ALA A 173 5.55 3.74 2.73
N GLU A 174 4.80 2.66 3.02
CA GLU A 174 4.48 1.69 1.98
C GLU A 174 3.61 2.31 0.86
N PHE A 175 2.69 3.24 1.12
CA PHE A 175 1.87 3.83 0.05
C PHE A 175 2.26 5.24 -0.40
N SER A 176 2.91 6.04 0.44
CA SER A 176 3.21 7.46 0.15
C SER A 176 4.69 7.79 -0.08
N SER A 177 5.64 6.91 0.26
CA SER A 177 7.07 7.26 0.17
C SER A 177 7.73 6.80 -1.12
N GLY A 178 6.94 6.67 -2.20
CA GLY A 178 7.41 6.11 -3.45
C GLY A 178 7.80 4.64 -3.28
N TYR A 179 7.08 3.86 -2.46
CA TYR A 179 7.29 2.41 -2.29
C TYR A 179 6.53 1.57 -3.32
N TYR A 180 5.48 2.13 -3.93
CA TYR A 180 4.81 1.54 -5.08
C TYR A 180 5.02 2.43 -6.30
N ASP A 181 5.09 1.80 -7.46
CA ASP A 181 5.08 2.46 -8.75
C ASP A 181 3.67 2.96 -9.09
N HIS A 182 3.55 4.26 -9.39
CA HIS A 182 2.28 4.95 -9.56
C HIS A 182 1.47 4.47 -10.78
N LEU A 183 2.15 3.89 -11.78
CA LEU A 183 1.53 3.40 -13.01
C LEU A 183 1.06 1.95 -12.84
N THR A 184 1.95 1.08 -12.39
CA THR A 184 1.74 -0.38 -12.44
C THR A 184 1.24 -0.98 -11.13
N GLY A 185 1.43 -0.28 -10.00
CA GLY A 185 1.13 -0.82 -8.66
C GLY A 185 2.15 -1.84 -8.13
N ALA A 186 3.21 -2.17 -8.89
CA ALA A 186 4.35 -2.93 -8.38
C ALA A 186 5.07 -2.15 -7.27
N LEU A 187 5.94 -2.81 -6.49
CA LEU A 187 6.83 -2.08 -5.59
C LEU A 187 7.79 -1.22 -6.41
N SER A 188 8.27 -0.12 -5.87
CA SER A 188 9.19 0.78 -6.57
C SER A 188 10.64 0.33 -6.42
N ARG A 189 11.52 0.95 -7.21
CA ARG A 189 12.97 0.89 -6.99
C ARG A 189 13.39 1.32 -5.57
N GLN A 190 12.77 2.37 -5.03
CA GLN A 190 13.10 2.83 -3.68
C GLN A 190 12.73 1.79 -2.61
N ALA A 191 11.63 1.06 -2.79
CA ALA A 191 11.27 -0.05 -1.90
C ALA A 191 12.27 -1.21 -1.99
N LEU A 192 12.83 -1.47 -3.19
CA LEU A 192 13.82 -2.53 -3.39
C LEU A 192 15.07 -2.30 -2.53
N ASP A 193 15.59 -1.07 -2.49
CA ASP A 193 16.81 -0.73 -1.74
C ASP A 193 16.71 -1.14 -0.26
N GLY A 194 15.57 -0.85 0.38
CA GLY A 194 15.31 -1.25 1.76
C GLY A 194 15.03 -2.74 1.92
N ARG A 195 14.16 -3.30 1.07
CA ARG A 195 13.71 -4.71 1.20
C ARG A 195 14.82 -5.72 0.93
N LEU A 196 15.69 -5.44 -0.03
CA LEU A 196 16.80 -6.33 -0.35
C LEU A 196 17.80 -6.38 0.81
N GLN A 197 18.09 -5.24 1.43
CA GLN A 197 18.95 -5.18 2.61
C GLN A 197 18.34 -5.93 3.81
N GLU A 198 17.05 -5.76 4.06
CA GLU A 198 16.32 -6.50 5.09
C GLU A 198 16.38 -8.01 4.86
N GLU A 199 16.18 -8.47 3.62
CA GLU A 199 16.17 -9.89 3.28
C GLU A 199 17.57 -10.50 3.39
N ILE A 200 18.64 -9.78 3.02
CA ILE A 200 20.03 -10.22 3.26
C ILE A 200 20.28 -10.44 4.75
N LEU A 201 19.93 -9.47 5.61
CA LEU A 201 20.11 -9.59 7.06
C LEU A 201 19.31 -10.76 7.64
N ARG A 202 18.11 -10.99 7.11
CA ARG A 202 17.24 -12.10 7.51
C ARG A 202 17.81 -13.45 7.06
N ALA A 203 18.26 -13.54 5.82
CA ALA A 203 18.88 -14.73 5.23
C ALA A 203 20.18 -15.12 5.96
N GLN A 204 21.01 -14.13 6.33
CA GLN A 204 22.19 -14.33 7.17
C GLN A 204 21.83 -14.85 8.57
N ARG A 205 20.83 -14.23 9.21
CA ARG A 205 20.41 -14.61 10.58
C ARG A 205 19.86 -16.03 10.65
N TYR A 206 19.08 -16.44 9.67
CA TYR A 206 18.37 -17.72 9.67
C TYR A 206 18.99 -18.77 8.74
N ASN A 207 20.14 -18.44 8.14
CA ASN A 207 20.91 -19.32 7.25
C ASN A 207 20.07 -19.95 6.13
N PHE A 208 19.34 -19.12 5.37
CA PHE A 208 18.61 -19.55 4.18
C PHE A 208 19.04 -18.74 2.95
N GLY A 209 18.80 -19.28 1.75
CA GLY A 209 19.06 -18.60 0.48
C GLY A 209 17.80 -17.99 -0.13
N PHE A 210 17.99 -17.01 -1.01
CA PHE A 210 16.93 -16.44 -1.83
C PHE A 210 17.45 -16.16 -3.23
N SER A 211 16.54 -16.05 -4.20
CA SER A 211 16.86 -15.68 -5.58
C SER A 211 16.38 -14.27 -5.89
N LEU A 212 17.20 -13.53 -6.63
CA LEU A 212 16.89 -12.23 -7.19
C LEU A 212 16.94 -12.34 -8.71
N ILE A 213 15.86 -11.92 -9.36
CA ILE A 213 15.68 -12.05 -10.80
C ILE A 213 15.47 -10.67 -11.39
N PHE A 214 16.34 -10.27 -12.30
CA PHE A 214 16.24 -9.03 -13.05
C PHE A 214 15.54 -9.30 -14.38
N ILE A 215 14.48 -8.55 -14.66
CA ILE A 215 13.58 -8.77 -15.79
C ILE A 215 13.53 -7.51 -16.65
N ASP A 216 13.47 -7.67 -17.96
CA ASP A 216 13.33 -6.58 -18.92
C ASP A 216 12.38 -7.00 -20.05
N LEU A 217 11.40 -6.14 -20.37
CA LEU A 217 10.45 -6.40 -21.44
C LEU A 217 11.11 -6.33 -22.82
N ASP A 218 11.00 -7.42 -23.58
CA ASP A 218 11.58 -7.49 -24.90
C ASP A 218 10.88 -6.52 -25.86
N ARG A 219 11.66 -5.70 -26.57
CA ARG A 219 11.19 -4.77 -27.62
C ARG A 219 10.17 -3.73 -27.13
N PHE A 220 10.12 -3.42 -25.83
CA PHE A 220 9.17 -2.43 -25.30
C PHE A 220 9.29 -1.05 -25.95
N LYS A 221 10.50 -0.60 -26.27
CA LYS A 221 10.72 0.64 -27.02
C LYS A 221 10.00 0.63 -28.38
N GLU A 222 10.02 -0.48 -29.11
CA GLU A 222 9.35 -0.59 -30.41
C GLU A 222 7.82 -0.49 -30.27
N ILE A 223 7.25 -0.98 -29.16
CA ILE A 223 5.83 -0.81 -28.82
C ILE A 223 5.51 0.68 -28.66
N ASN A 224 6.30 1.40 -27.86
CA ASN A 224 6.11 2.84 -27.65
C ASN A 224 6.24 3.62 -28.96
N ASP A 225 7.27 3.32 -29.76
CA ASP A 225 7.54 4.03 -31.01
C ASP A 225 6.44 3.77 -32.07
N THR A 226 5.81 2.59 -32.04
CA THR A 226 4.78 2.19 -33.03
C THR A 226 3.37 2.59 -32.61
N TYR A 227 3.01 2.42 -31.34
CA TYR A 227 1.64 2.56 -30.83
C TYR A 227 1.45 3.70 -29.83
N GLY A 228 2.53 4.40 -29.46
CA GLY A 228 2.52 5.51 -28.52
C GLY A 228 2.65 5.09 -27.06
N HIS A 229 3.06 6.04 -26.21
CA HIS A 229 3.33 5.80 -24.79
C HIS A 229 2.12 5.33 -23.99
N ALA A 230 0.91 5.80 -24.32
CA ALA A 230 -0.31 5.33 -23.64
C ALA A 230 -0.51 3.82 -23.84
N ARG A 231 -0.18 3.28 -25.01
CA ARG A 231 -0.24 1.84 -25.27
C ARG A 231 0.86 1.09 -24.53
N GLY A 232 2.05 1.68 -24.41
CA GLY A 232 3.13 1.15 -23.57
C GLY A 232 2.75 1.07 -22.10
N ASP A 233 2.05 2.10 -21.59
CA ASP A 233 1.56 2.13 -20.21
C ASP A 233 0.56 1.00 -19.94
N GLU A 234 -0.38 0.74 -20.87
CA GLU A 234 -1.30 -0.40 -20.79
C GLU A 234 -0.55 -1.74 -20.77
N VAL A 235 0.49 -1.89 -21.61
CA VAL A 235 1.34 -3.09 -21.63
C VAL A 235 2.04 -3.31 -20.28
N LEU A 236 2.58 -2.24 -19.67
CA LEU A 236 3.24 -2.33 -18.37
C LEU A 236 2.25 -2.74 -17.27
N ILE A 237 1.05 -2.17 -17.26
CA ILE A 237 0.00 -2.51 -16.29
C ILE A 237 -0.40 -3.97 -16.44
N GLU A 238 -0.71 -4.43 -17.65
CA GLU A 238 -1.11 -5.82 -17.92
C GLU A 238 0.02 -6.80 -17.57
N PHE A 239 1.27 -6.47 -17.92
CA PHE A 239 2.43 -7.28 -17.57
C PHE A 239 2.53 -7.49 -16.06
N VAL A 240 2.50 -6.41 -15.28
CA VAL A 240 2.58 -6.50 -13.81
C VAL A 240 1.42 -7.30 -13.24
N GLN A 241 0.19 -7.10 -13.71
CA GLN A 241 -0.97 -7.84 -13.24
C GLN A 241 -0.81 -9.36 -13.46
N ARG A 242 -0.34 -9.76 -14.64
CA ARG A 242 -0.12 -11.18 -14.97
C ARG A 242 0.99 -11.81 -14.13
N ILE A 243 2.13 -11.12 -14.02
CA ILE A 243 3.23 -11.63 -13.19
C ILE A 243 2.75 -11.82 -11.75
N MET A 244 2.11 -10.80 -11.17
CA MET A 244 1.66 -10.83 -9.77
C MET A 244 0.60 -11.90 -9.48
N ALA A 245 -0.22 -12.30 -10.45
CA ALA A 245 -1.21 -13.35 -10.29
C ALA A 245 -0.59 -14.73 -9.99
N ASP A 246 0.65 -14.96 -10.45
CA ASP A 246 1.37 -16.23 -10.30
C ASP A 246 2.36 -16.25 -9.13
N LEU A 247 2.55 -15.10 -8.47
CA LEU A 247 3.45 -14.93 -7.33
C LEU A 247 2.79 -15.32 -6.01
N ARG A 248 3.61 -15.81 -5.07
CA ARG A 248 3.17 -16.07 -3.69
C ARG A 248 3.12 -14.77 -2.90
N ALA A 249 2.43 -14.79 -1.76
CA ALA A 249 2.37 -13.64 -0.85
C ALA A 249 3.74 -13.19 -0.31
N THR A 250 4.75 -14.08 -0.31
CA THR A 250 6.11 -13.80 0.15
C THR A 250 7.03 -13.29 -0.95
N ASP A 251 6.64 -13.43 -2.22
CA ASP A 251 7.44 -12.99 -3.36
C ASP A 251 7.21 -11.49 -3.57
N LEU A 252 8.29 -10.74 -3.78
CA LEU A 252 8.22 -9.28 -3.92
C LEU A 252 8.60 -8.89 -5.34
N PHE A 253 7.75 -8.09 -5.98
CA PHE A 253 7.93 -7.66 -7.36
C PHE A 253 8.03 -6.15 -7.45
N PHE A 254 9.12 -5.68 -8.05
CA PHE A 254 9.52 -4.29 -8.09
C PHE A 254 9.63 -3.81 -9.54
N ARG A 255 9.20 -2.58 -9.82
CA ARG A 255 9.56 -1.85 -11.03
C ARG A 255 10.83 -1.06 -10.75
N TYR A 256 11.92 -1.47 -11.40
CA TYR A 256 13.25 -0.90 -11.21
C TYR A 256 13.52 0.29 -12.14
N GLY A 257 13.02 0.20 -13.38
CA GLY A 257 13.20 1.21 -14.43
C GLY A 257 11.93 1.40 -15.26
N GLY A 258 12.07 1.91 -16.48
CA GLY A 258 10.94 2.12 -17.39
C GLY A 258 10.21 0.81 -17.71
N ASP A 259 10.95 -0.16 -18.22
CA ASP A 259 10.54 -1.50 -18.65
C ASP A 259 11.30 -2.62 -17.92
N GLU A 260 12.05 -2.23 -16.89
CA GLU A 260 12.88 -3.10 -16.07
C GLU A 260 12.21 -3.40 -14.73
N PHE A 261 12.25 -4.66 -14.32
CA PHE A 261 11.63 -5.16 -13.11
C PHE A 261 12.59 -6.06 -12.34
N VAL A 262 12.35 -6.19 -11.04
CA VAL A 262 13.11 -7.08 -10.16
C VAL A 262 12.13 -7.94 -9.38
N LEU A 263 12.38 -9.25 -9.34
CA LEU A 263 11.62 -10.21 -8.57
C LEU A 263 12.52 -10.82 -7.49
N LEU A 264 12.09 -10.71 -6.23
CA LEU A 264 12.76 -11.28 -5.06
C LEU A 264 11.96 -12.48 -4.55
N LEU A 265 12.57 -13.67 -4.63
CA LEU A 265 11.95 -14.94 -4.25
C LEU A 265 12.56 -15.46 -2.95
N GLN A 266 11.82 -15.33 -1.86
CA GLN A 266 12.27 -15.69 -0.51
C GLN A 266 12.30 -17.21 -0.30
N GLY A 267 13.43 -17.76 0.17
CA GLY A 267 13.55 -19.20 0.45
C GLY A 267 13.51 -20.08 -0.81
N VAL A 268 13.83 -19.50 -1.96
CA VAL A 268 13.81 -20.15 -3.26
C VAL A 268 15.23 -20.22 -3.81
N ASP A 269 15.61 -21.38 -4.32
CA ASP A 269 16.87 -21.59 -5.03
C ASP A 269 16.76 -21.23 -6.52
N GLN A 270 17.90 -21.15 -7.20
CA GLN A 270 17.96 -20.77 -8.61
C GLN A 270 17.11 -21.68 -9.52
N ALA A 271 17.07 -22.99 -9.25
CA ALA A 271 16.34 -23.95 -10.07
C ALA A 271 14.82 -23.73 -10.02
N ARG A 272 14.29 -23.47 -8.81
CA ARG A 272 12.88 -23.11 -8.61
C ARG A 272 12.56 -21.73 -9.16
N GLY A 273 13.47 -20.77 -9.03
CA GLY A 273 13.34 -19.46 -9.68
C GLY A 273 13.23 -19.58 -11.19
N HIS A 274 14.07 -20.40 -11.82
CA HIS A 274 14.02 -20.66 -13.25
C HIS A 274 12.71 -21.32 -13.69
N THR A 275 12.22 -22.28 -12.89
CA THR A 275 10.92 -22.94 -13.13
C THR A 275 9.78 -21.91 -13.10
N LEU A 276 9.79 -20.99 -12.14
CA LEU A 276 8.81 -19.90 -12.06
C LEU A 276 8.87 -19.02 -13.30
N VAL A 277 10.06 -18.57 -13.71
CA VAL A 277 10.21 -17.70 -14.89
C VAL A 277 9.75 -18.36 -16.18
N LEU A 278 10.06 -19.64 -16.38
CA LEU A 278 9.55 -20.40 -17.53
C LEU A 278 8.02 -20.41 -17.59
N ARG A 279 7.38 -20.62 -16.44
CA ARG A 279 5.91 -20.58 -16.33
C ARG A 279 5.37 -19.19 -16.66
N LEU A 280 5.99 -18.14 -16.11
CA LEU A 280 5.60 -16.75 -16.38
C LEU A 280 5.72 -16.40 -17.87
N LEU A 281 6.78 -16.86 -18.55
CA LEU A 281 6.95 -16.68 -19.99
C LEU A 281 5.87 -17.40 -20.80
N ASP A 282 5.59 -18.66 -20.45
CA ASP A 282 4.54 -19.45 -21.10
C ASP A 282 3.16 -18.78 -20.93
N ASP A 283 2.81 -18.36 -19.72
CA ASP A 283 1.53 -17.71 -19.44
C ASP A 283 1.38 -16.34 -20.14
N LEU A 284 2.45 -15.56 -20.29
CA LEU A 284 2.44 -14.35 -21.10
C LEU A 284 2.24 -14.66 -22.60
N SER A 285 2.90 -15.69 -23.12
CA SER A 285 2.84 -16.05 -24.54
C SER A 285 1.46 -16.56 -24.99
N ARG A 286 0.68 -17.14 -24.08
CA ARG A 286 -0.62 -17.74 -24.38
C ARG A 286 -1.73 -16.72 -24.69
N LYS A 287 -1.59 -15.49 -24.22
CA LYS A 287 -2.62 -14.46 -24.38
C LYS A 287 -1.96 -13.13 -24.76
N PRO A 288 -2.30 -12.52 -25.90
CA PRO A 288 -1.86 -11.16 -26.17
C PRO A 288 -2.38 -10.18 -25.10
N VAL A 289 -1.69 -9.05 -24.93
CA VAL A 289 -2.19 -7.90 -24.18
C VAL A 289 -3.44 -7.37 -24.89
N PRO A 290 -4.60 -7.26 -24.21
CA PRO A 290 -5.84 -6.78 -24.81
C PRO A 290 -5.69 -5.37 -25.40
N GLY A 291 -6.48 -5.05 -26.43
CA GLY A 291 -6.52 -3.75 -27.10
C GLY A 291 -6.51 -3.89 -28.63
N ASP A 292 -6.35 -2.77 -29.34
CA ASP A 292 -6.41 -2.75 -30.82
C ASP A 292 -5.13 -2.10 -31.41
N PRO A 293 -4.23 -2.88 -32.05
CA PRO A 293 -4.26 -4.34 -32.13
C PRO A 293 -3.88 -5.01 -30.79
N PRO A 294 -4.26 -6.28 -30.58
CA PRO A 294 -3.71 -7.08 -29.49
C PRO A 294 -2.19 -7.25 -29.66
N LEU A 295 -1.43 -7.14 -28.57
CA LEU A 295 0.04 -7.15 -28.60
C LEU A 295 0.62 -8.38 -27.91
N GLU A 296 1.47 -9.12 -28.61
CA GLU A 296 2.28 -10.17 -28.00
C GLU A 296 3.48 -9.54 -27.28
N ILE A 297 3.72 -9.96 -26.04
CA ILE A 297 4.83 -9.48 -25.22
C ILE A 297 5.65 -10.66 -24.70
N SER A 298 6.94 -10.41 -24.48
CA SER A 298 7.90 -11.33 -23.89
C SER A 298 8.85 -10.54 -22.98
N PHE A 299 9.63 -11.24 -22.17
CA PHE A 299 10.68 -10.63 -21.39
C PHE A 299 11.94 -11.50 -21.37
N SER A 300 13.08 -10.87 -21.13
CA SER A 300 14.33 -11.55 -20.82
C SER A 300 14.57 -11.47 -19.31
N ALA A 301 15.16 -12.51 -18.72
CA ALA A 301 15.43 -12.58 -17.28
C ALA A 301 16.84 -13.05 -16.94
N GLY A 302 17.50 -12.33 -16.04
CA GLY A 302 18.78 -12.69 -15.42
C GLY A 302 18.62 -13.02 -13.95
N PHE A 303 19.43 -13.95 -13.44
CA PHE A 303 19.32 -14.50 -12.10
C PHE A 303 20.58 -14.25 -11.28
N SER A 304 20.38 -14.05 -9.97
CA SER A 304 21.40 -14.19 -8.94
C SER A 304 20.81 -14.85 -7.69
N THR A 305 21.66 -15.46 -6.87
CA THR A 305 21.26 -16.19 -5.67
C THR A 305 22.14 -15.78 -4.50
N PHE A 306 21.51 -15.41 -3.38
CA PHE A 306 22.23 -15.19 -2.13
C PHE A 306 22.48 -16.52 -1.41
N PRO A 307 23.69 -16.75 -0.84
CA PRO A 307 24.86 -15.88 -0.85
C PRO A 307 25.84 -16.13 -2.02
N ALA A 308 25.54 -17.06 -2.92
CA ALA A 308 26.48 -17.55 -3.94
C ALA A 308 27.00 -16.46 -4.90
N ASP A 309 26.13 -15.52 -5.27
CA ASP A 309 26.43 -14.46 -6.24
C ASP A 309 26.74 -13.10 -5.59
N GLY A 310 26.71 -13.03 -4.26
CA GLY A 310 27.00 -11.80 -3.50
C GLY A 310 26.32 -11.77 -2.14
N ASP A 311 26.85 -10.91 -1.26
CA ASP A 311 26.35 -10.68 0.09
C ASP A 311 25.90 -9.23 0.35
N THR A 312 25.93 -8.38 -0.68
CA THR A 312 25.38 -7.02 -0.65
C THR A 312 24.34 -6.83 -1.76
N PRO A 313 23.40 -5.87 -1.62
CA PRO A 313 22.42 -5.54 -2.65
C PRO A 313 23.05 -5.27 -4.01
N GLU A 314 24.15 -4.52 -4.05
CA GLU A 314 24.83 -4.11 -5.27
C GLU A 314 25.44 -5.30 -6.01
N LEU A 315 26.04 -6.24 -5.28
CA LEU A 315 26.65 -7.44 -5.87
C LEU A 315 25.57 -8.34 -6.49
N LEU A 316 24.47 -8.58 -5.76
CA LEU A 316 23.36 -9.40 -6.24
C LEU A 316 22.70 -8.77 -7.49
N LEU A 317 22.37 -7.48 -7.43
CA LEU A 317 21.78 -6.77 -8.57
C LEU A 317 22.72 -6.80 -9.79
N LYS A 318 24.01 -6.55 -9.59
CA LYS A 318 25.02 -6.59 -10.68
C LYS A 318 25.23 -7.99 -11.24
N ALA A 319 25.08 -9.04 -10.44
CA ALA A 319 25.14 -10.42 -10.91
C ALA A 319 23.93 -10.75 -11.79
N ALA A 320 22.72 -10.39 -11.33
CA ALA A 320 21.48 -10.61 -12.07
C ALA A 320 21.45 -9.82 -13.39
N ASP A 321 21.84 -8.54 -13.37
CA ASP A 321 21.94 -7.69 -14.56
C ASP A 321 22.95 -8.23 -15.59
N ARG A 322 24.12 -8.69 -15.14
CA ARG A 322 25.11 -9.32 -16.03
C ARG A 322 24.57 -10.59 -16.68
N HIS A 323 23.83 -11.39 -15.93
CA HIS A 323 23.18 -12.58 -16.48
C HIS A 323 22.11 -12.19 -17.50
N LEU A 324 21.29 -11.18 -17.21
CA LEU A 324 20.30 -10.62 -18.15
C LEU A 324 20.96 -10.12 -19.45
N TYR A 325 22.10 -9.45 -19.35
CA TYR A 325 22.86 -9.00 -20.52
C TYR A 325 23.32 -10.17 -21.41
N GLN A 326 23.80 -11.27 -20.79
CA GLN A 326 24.19 -12.48 -21.52
C GLN A 326 22.99 -13.13 -22.23
N VAL A 327 21.84 -13.16 -21.56
CA VAL A 327 20.56 -13.63 -22.09
C VAL A 327 20.16 -12.87 -23.34
N LYS A 328 20.15 -11.54 -23.27
CA LYS A 328 19.82 -10.68 -24.42
C LYS A 328 20.76 -10.89 -25.61
N ASN A 329 22.05 -11.07 -25.37
CA ASN A 329 23.04 -11.31 -26.43
C ASN A 329 22.95 -12.71 -27.07
N SER A 330 22.35 -13.69 -26.37
CA SER A 330 22.21 -15.06 -26.85
C SER A 330 20.97 -15.32 -27.72
N GLY A 331 20.15 -14.30 -27.98
CA GLY A 331 18.95 -14.40 -28.83
C GLY A 331 17.63 -13.94 -28.21
N ARG A 332 17.65 -13.31 -27.02
CA ARG A 332 16.47 -12.96 -26.17
C ARG A 332 15.74 -14.22 -25.66
N GLY A 333 15.17 -14.18 -24.45
CA GLY A 333 14.58 -15.36 -23.77
C GLY A 333 15.30 -15.76 -22.47
N LEU A 334 15.62 -17.04 -22.26
CA LEU A 334 16.49 -17.51 -21.17
C LEU A 334 17.82 -17.99 -21.77
N ALA A 335 18.96 -17.42 -21.36
CA ALA A 335 20.26 -17.98 -21.73
C ALA A 335 20.41 -19.36 -21.10
N ASN A 336 20.87 -20.31 -21.92
CA ASN A 336 21.21 -21.66 -21.54
C ASN A 336 22.06 -21.73 -20.25
N GLY A 337 21.40 -22.05 -19.13
CA GLY A 337 22.03 -22.77 -18.03
C GLY A 337 22.32 -24.19 -18.49
N LYS A 338 23.45 -24.40 -19.19
CA LYS A 338 23.99 -25.75 -19.34
C LYS A 338 24.26 -26.28 -17.93
N MET A 339 23.53 -27.31 -17.55
CA MET A 339 23.88 -28.18 -16.42
C MET A 339 25.30 -28.70 -16.63
N GLY A 340 26.22 -28.25 -15.78
CA GLY A 340 27.43 -28.99 -15.44
C GLY A 340 27.15 -29.71 -14.14
N VAL A 341 27.19 -31.04 -14.20
CA VAL A 341 27.04 -32.02 -13.12
C VAL A 341 27.84 -31.65 -11.87
#